data_AF-A0A0N1FPU9-F1
#
_entry.id   AF-A0A0N1FPU9-F1
#
_cell.length_a   1.000
_cell.length_b   1.000
_cell.length_c   1.000
_cell.angle_alpha   90.00
_cell.angle_beta   90.00
_cell.angle_gamma   90.00
#
_symmetry.space_group_name_H-M   'P 1'
#
loop_
_entity.id
_entity.type
_entity.pdbx_description
1 polymer ?
#
loop_
_entity_poly.entity_id
_entity_poly.type
_entity_poly.pdbx_seq_one_letter_code
_entity_poly.pdbx_strand_id
1 'polypeptide(L)'
;MSQKLDDETAAKVFAAARTASFATDNLGQCADVWVEEYQYRVIVTEQYRAYTDCRFGYGGTEFVFASATPEQDRALRIAIKLSRVQQPPPARTDDRPRHR
;
A
#
# COMPACT_ATOMS: atom_id res chain seq x y z
N MET A 1 -12.29 1.23 -19.59
CA MET A 1 -11.90 2.65 -19.44
C MET A 1 -11.56 2.87 -17.98
N SER A 2 -10.39 3.44 -17.64
CA SER A 2 -10.08 3.81 -16.25
C SER A 2 -10.61 5.22 -15.98
N GLN A 3 -11.23 5.42 -14.82
CA GLN A 3 -11.70 6.74 -14.41
C GLN A 3 -10.60 7.44 -13.62
N LYS A 4 -10.30 8.71 -13.94
CA LYS A 4 -9.40 9.51 -13.10
C LYS A 4 -10.09 9.71 -11.74
N LEU A 5 -9.40 9.36 -10.66
CA LEU A 5 -9.88 9.65 -9.31
C LEU A 5 -9.77 11.16 -9.03
N ASP A 6 -10.76 11.73 -8.35
CA ASP A 6 -10.72 13.14 -7.98
C ASP A 6 -9.56 13.42 -7.00
N ASP A 7 -9.04 14.64 -7.07
CA ASP A 7 -7.80 15.00 -6.37
C ASP A 7 -7.99 14.99 -4.83
N GLU A 8 -9.21 15.25 -4.32
CA GLU A 8 -9.53 15.22 -2.89
C GLU A 8 -9.51 13.78 -2.35
N THR A 9 -10.20 12.86 -3.04
CA THR A 9 -10.22 11.44 -2.67
C THR A 9 -8.84 10.83 -2.83
N ALA A 10 -8.10 11.17 -3.88
CA ALA A 10 -6.71 10.74 -4.03
C ALA A 10 -5.84 11.19 -2.85
N ALA A 11 -6.00 12.43 -2.37
CA ALA A 11 -5.28 12.91 -1.20
C ALA A 11 -5.63 12.12 0.08
N LYS A 12 -6.91 11.79 0.28
CA LYS A 12 -7.37 10.93 1.40
C LYS A 12 -6.76 9.52 1.30
N VAL A 13 -6.76 8.92 0.12
CA VAL A 13 -6.18 7.58 -0.14
C VAL A 13 -4.69 7.54 0.18
N PHE A 14 -3.90 8.48 -0.34
CA PHE A 14 -2.46 8.50 -0.07
C PHE A 14 -2.14 8.89 1.38
N ALA A 15 -2.99 9.69 2.04
CA ALA A 15 -2.86 9.95 3.48
C ALA A 15 -3.10 8.68 4.31
N ALA A 16 -4.17 7.92 4.02
CA ALA A 16 -4.49 6.66 4.67
C ALA A 16 -3.41 5.60 4.45
N ALA A 17 -2.83 5.55 3.26
CA ALA A 17 -1.74 4.63 2.92
C ALA A 17 -0.50 4.78 3.80
N ARG A 18 -0.27 5.96 4.40
CA ARG A 18 0.90 6.19 5.27
C ARG A 18 0.91 5.31 6.51
N THR A 19 -0.24 4.85 6.98
CA THR A 19 -0.36 3.98 8.17
C THR A 19 -0.71 2.55 7.80
N ALA A 20 -0.79 2.23 6.51
CA ALA A 20 -1.14 0.90 6.04
C ALA A 20 0.05 -0.06 6.10
N SER A 21 -0.25 -1.35 6.17
CA SER A 21 0.75 -2.41 6.04
C SER A 21 0.93 -2.77 4.58
N PHE A 22 2.15 -2.60 4.06
CA PHE A 22 2.49 -2.95 2.70
C PHE A 22 3.03 -4.37 2.62
N ALA A 23 2.42 -5.19 1.77
CA ALA A 23 2.94 -6.50 1.37
C ALA A 23 3.71 -6.36 0.04
N THR A 24 4.74 -7.18 -0.15
CA THR A 24 5.46 -7.24 -1.43
C THR A 24 4.83 -8.29 -2.34
N ASP A 25 4.59 -7.93 -3.59
CA ASP A 25 4.10 -8.80 -4.66
C ASP A 25 4.90 -8.60 -5.95
N ASN A 26 4.45 -9.20 -7.06
CA ASN A 26 5.12 -9.11 -8.37
C ASN A 26 5.00 -7.72 -9.02
N LEU A 27 4.11 -6.85 -8.52
CA LEU A 27 3.88 -5.49 -9.02
C LEU A 27 4.64 -4.44 -8.20
N GLY A 28 5.08 -4.79 -6.99
CA GLY A 28 5.86 -3.93 -6.10
C GLY A 28 5.44 -4.13 -4.66
N GLN A 29 5.17 -3.02 -3.96
CA GLN A 29 4.59 -3.04 -2.62
C GLN A 29 3.15 -2.56 -2.71
N CYS A 30 2.23 -3.39 -2.24
CA CYS A 30 0.80 -3.12 -2.28
C CYS A 30 0.23 -3.02 -0.87
N ALA A 31 -0.70 -2.08 -0.69
CA ALA A 31 -1.51 -1.97 0.52
C ALA A 31 -2.94 -1.67 0.14
N ASP A 32 -3.88 -2.23 0.89
CA ASP A 32 -5.28 -1.89 0.79
C ASP A 32 -5.65 -0.88 1.87
N VAL A 33 -6.36 0.17 1.48
CA VAL A 33 -6.80 1.24 2.39
C VAL A 33 -8.28 1.51 2.23
N TRP A 34 -8.96 1.72 3.35
CA TRP A 34 -10.35 2.14 3.35
C TRP A 34 -10.44 3.65 3.40
N VAL A 35 -11.11 4.23 2.42
CA VAL A 35 -11.48 5.64 2.39
C VAL A 35 -12.96 5.71 2.10
N GLU A 36 -13.70 6.27 3.07
CA GLU A 36 -15.16 6.32 3.04
C GLU A 36 -15.72 4.88 2.92
N GLU A 37 -16.54 4.61 1.91
CA GLU A 37 -17.18 3.29 1.72
C GLU A 37 -16.42 2.35 0.77
N TYR A 38 -15.23 2.76 0.30
CA TYR A 38 -14.46 2.01 -0.70
C TYR A 38 -13.09 1.59 -0.17
N GLN A 39 -12.66 0.40 -0.60
CA GLN A 39 -11.30 -0.09 -0.40
C GLN A 39 -10.46 0.20 -1.63
N TYR A 40 -9.37 0.94 -1.50
CA TYR A 40 -8.46 1.29 -2.59
C TYR A 40 -7.18 0.48 -2.48
N ARG A 41 -6.66 0.03 -3.62
CA ARG A 41 -5.33 -0.59 -3.69
C ARG A 41 -4.28 0.44 -4.04
N VAL A 42 -3.31 0.64 -3.15
CA VAL A 42 -2.18 1.53 -3.35
C VAL A 42 -0.93 0.72 -3.66
N ILE A 43 -0.27 1.06 -4.77
CA ILE A 43 0.89 0.38 -5.30
C ILE A 43 2.09 1.33 -5.25
N VAL A 44 3.20 0.85 -4.68
CA VAL A 44 4.48 1.54 -4.64
C VAL A 44 5.51 0.70 -5.39
N THR A 45 6.10 1.30 -6.42
CA THR A 45 7.17 0.68 -7.21
C THR A 45 8.48 1.46 -7.02
N GLU A 46 9.60 0.90 -7.48
CA GLU A 46 10.89 1.59 -7.45
C GLU A 46 10.99 2.70 -8.50
N GLN A 47 10.33 2.52 -9.64
CA GLN A 47 10.51 3.35 -10.84
C GLN A 47 9.51 4.50 -10.93
N TYR A 48 8.33 4.34 -10.32
CA TYR A 48 7.23 5.28 -10.44
C TYR A 48 6.79 5.80 -9.07
N ARG A 49 6.16 6.98 -9.08
CA ARG A 49 5.43 7.48 -7.91
C ARG A 49 4.31 6.51 -7.56
N ALA A 50 4.01 6.41 -6.27
CA ALA A 50 2.90 5.62 -5.77
C ALA A 50 1.60 5.95 -6.52
N TYR A 51 0.77 4.95 -6.75
CA TYR A 51 -0.48 5.13 -7.47
C TYR A 51 -1.57 4.19 -6.95
N THR A 52 -2.82 4.53 -7.23
CA THR A 52 -3.98 3.63 -7.11
C THR A 52 -4.41 3.21 -8.50
N ASP A 53 -4.83 1.95 -8.66
CA ASP A 53 -5.29 1.42 -9.95
C ASP A 53 -6.72 0.84 -9.92
N CYS A 54 -7.23 0.54 -8.72
CA CYS A 54 -8.60 0.15 -8.53
C CYS A 54 -9.13 0.51 -7.13
N ARG A 55 -10.47 0.49 -7.03
CA ARG A 55 -11.21 0.44 -5.77
C ARG A 55 -12.18 -0.73 -5.79
N PHE A 56 -12.54 -1.21 -4.61
CA PHE A 56 -13.51 -2.27 -4.38
C PHE A 56 -14.68 -1.69 -3.60
N GLY A 57 -15.89 -1.96 -4.08
CA GLY A 57 -17.15 -1.59 -3.43
C GLY A 57 -18.22 -2.66 -3.64
N TYR A 58 -19.46 -2.37 -3.25
CA TYR A 58 -20.58 -3.32 -3.33
C TYR A 58 -20.87 -3.89 -4.73
N GLY A 59 -20.50 -3.16 -5.79
CA GLY A 59 -20.66 -3.58 -7.20
C GLY A 59 -19.48 -4.36 -7.77
N GLY A 60 -18.43 -4.64 -6.98
CA GLY A 60 -17.20 -5.29 -7.42
C GLY A 60 -16.02 -4.32 -7.58
N THR A 61 -15.09 -4.68 -8.47
CA THR A 61 -13.87 -3.90 -8.72
C THR A 61 -14.10 -2.82 -9.78
N GLU A 62 -13.75 -1.59 -9.44
CA GLU A 62 -13.76 -0.44 -10.34
C GLU A 62 -12.34 0.05 -10.59
N PHE A 63 -11.97 0.23 -11.86
CA PHE A 63 -10.64 0.68 -12.26
C PHE A 63 -10.55 2.21 -12.20
N VAL A 64 -9.92 2.72 -11.16
CA VAL A 64 -9.71 4.15 -10.89
C VAL A 64 -8.22 4.44 -10.79
N PHE A 65 -7.77 5.56 -11.37
CA PHE A 65 -6.36 5.89 -11.38
C PHE A 65 -6.08 7.28 -10.79
N ALA A 66 -5.13 7.32 -9.87
CA ALA A 66 -4.44 8.54 -9.45
C ALA A 66 -3.00 8.21 -9.07
N SER A 67 -2.09 9.13 -9.36
CA SER A 67 -0.69 9.06 -8.93
C SER A 67 -0.48 10.09 -7.82
N ALA A 68 0.33 9.72 -6.84
CA ALA A 68 0.71 10.59 -5.75
C ALA A 68 1.46 11.82 -6.27
N THR A 69 1.28 12.96 -5.61
CA THR A 69 2.19 14.10 -5.80
C THR A 69 3.60 13.74 -5.32
N PRO A 70 4.66 14.47 -5.73
CA PRO A 70 6.01 14.23 -5.22
C PRO A 70 6.11 14.22 -3.69
N GLU A 71 5.38 15.12 -3.03
CA GLU A 71 5.35 15.25 -1.57
C GLU A 71 4.64 14.06 -0.91
N GLN A 72 3.51 13.63 -1.48
CA GLN A 72 2.77 12.46 -1.00
C GLN A 72 3.60 11.18 -1.15
N ASP A 73 4.25 10.98 -2.30
CA ASP A 73 5.10 9.80 -2.54
C ASP A 73 6.28 9.77 -1.57
N ARG A 74 6.96 10.91 -1.37
CA ARG A 74 8.06 11.02 -0.40
C ARG A 74 7.58 10.70 1.02
N ALA A 75 6.45 11.26 1.44
CA ALA A 75 5.89 11.02 2.77
C ALA A 75 5.49 9.55 2.97
N LEU A 76 4.90 8.92 1.94
CA LEU A 76 4.52 7.51 1.95
C LEU A 76 5.74 6.59 2.07
N ARG A 77 6.78 6.80 1.26
CA ARG A 77 8.01 6.01 1.29
C ARG A 77 8.73 6.11 2.64
N ILE A 78 8.75 7.30 3.25
CA ILE A 78 9.28 7.49 4.61
C ILE A 78 8.48 6.65 5.61
N ALA A 79 7.14 6.70 5.53
CA ALA A 79 6.28 5.95 6.45
C ALA A 79 6.49 4.43 6.32
N ILE A 80 6.52 3.89 5.09
CA ILE A 80 6.80 2.47 4.84
C ILE A 80 8.15 2.04 5.44
N LYS A 81 9.19 2.87 5.26
CA LYS A 81 10.52 2.59 5.80
C LYS A 81 10.50 2.54 7.33
N LEU A 82 9.79 3.46 7.98
CA LEU A 82 9.68 3.50 9.45
C LEU A 82 8.89 2.31 10.00
N SER A 83 7.79 1.90 9.35
CA SER A 83 7.00 0.74 9.76
C SER A 83 7.78 -0.57 9.71
N ARG A 84 8.69 -0.73 8.73
CA ARG A 84 9.57 -1.92 8.63
C ARG A 84 10.60 -2.01 9.75
N VAL A 85 11.07 -0.89 10.27
CA VAL A 85 12.05 -0.87 11.38
C VAL A 85 11.42 -1.35 12.69
N GLN A 86 10.10 -1.25 12.84
CA GLN A 86 9.39 -1.68 14.05
C GLN A 86 9.09 -3.18 14.10
N GLN A 87 9.28 -3.94 13.02
CA GLN A 87 9.09 -5.39 13.08
C GLN A 87 10.35 -6.07 13.61
N PRO A 88 10.29 -6.79 14.75
CA PRO A 88 11.43 -7.56 15.22
C PRO A 88 11.79 -8.61 14.16
N PRO A 89 13.09 -8.93 13.99
CA PRO A 89 13.51 -9.98 13.06
C PRO A 89 12.75 -11.27 13.38
N PRO A 90 12.38 -12.07 12.36
CA PRO A 90 11.70 -13.34 12.60
C PRO A 90 12.52 -14.16 13.60
N ALA A 91 11.89 -14.56 14.71
CA ALA A 91 12.52 -15.39 15.71
C ALA A 91 13.06 -16.64 15.01
N ARG A 92 14.37 -16.90 15.12
CA ARG A 92 14.95 -18.17 14.70
C ARG A 92 14.28 -19.28 15.51
N THR A 93 13.38 -20.03 14.90
CA THR A 93 12.89 -21.29 15.42
C THR A 93 13.99 -22.34 15.22
N ASP A 94 14.97 -22.34 16.12
CA ASP A 94 15.90 -23.46 16.29
C ASP A 94 15.19 -24.59 17.06
N ASP A 95 14.13 -25.15 16.48
CA ASP A 95 13.35 -26.23 17.08
C ASP A 95 13.50 -27.53 16.28
N ARG A 96 14.76 -27.89 16.00
CA ARG A 96 15.08 -29.25 15.56
C ARG A 96 15.40 -30.08 16.80
N PRO A 97 14.57 -31.08 17.17
CA PRO A 97 14.93 -32.00 18.22
C PRO A 97 16.18 -32.77 17.77
N ARG A 98 17.30 -32.55 18.48
CA ARG A 98 18.49 -33.39 18.37
C ARG A 98 18.14 -34.75 18.98
N HIS A 99 17.65 -35.67 18.15
CA HIS A 99 17.61 -37.08 18.52
C HIS A 99 19.04 -37.57 18.78
N ARG A 100 19.32 -37.93 20.03
CA ARG A 100 20.45 -38.77 20.43
C ARG A 100 19.94 -40.20 20.59
#